data_AF-A0A5J4N3F0-F1
#
_entry.id   AF-A0A5J4N3F0-F1
#
_cell.length_a   1.000
_cell.length_b   1.000
_cell.length_c   1.000
_cell.angle_alpha   90.00
_cell.angle_beta   90.00
_cell.angle_gamma   90.00
#
_symmetry.space_group_name_H-M   'P 1'
#
loop_
_entity.id
_entity.type
_entity.pdbx_description
1 polymer ?
#
loop_
_entity_poly.entity_id
_entity_poly.type
_entity_poly.pdbx_seq_one_letter_code
_entity_poly.pdbx_strand_id
1 'polypeptide(L)'
;GFYTVYQKVFENIAEEELRVTAFNASDDDQSTTDEDADCKGEISARTYPTFGRSDSPYIEVVAPFYQFWEMFRTRKSYTWLEKYDTRCAESRPERRAMEAENRRIRNAARKKRNEEIRELVAFVKKRDKRVAAERERLQLANQEVHARSQQMAKQARLR
;
A
#
# COMPACT_ATOMS: atom_id res chain seq x y z
N GLY A 1 -17.18 -16.35 -5.24
CA GLY A 1 -16.18 -17.08 -4.43
C GLY A 1 -15.15 -16.12 -3.86
N PHE A 2 -14.23 -16.58 -2.99
CA PHE A 2 -13.19 -15.75 -2.35
C PHE A 2 -12.47 -14.84 -3.35
N TYR A 3 -11.93 -15.43 -4.44
CA TYR A 3 -11.10 -14.71 -5.40
C TYR A 3 -11.87 -13.63 -6.17
N THR A 4 -13.07 -13.93 -6.65
CA THR A 4 -13.90 -12.97 -7.40
C THR A 4 -14.35 -11.80 -6.53
N VAL A 5 -14.58 -12.03 -5.23
CA VAL A 5 -15.00 -10.97 -4.30
C VAL A 5 -13.83 -10.02 -4.04
N TYR A 6 -12.67 -10.55 -3.65
CA TYR A 6 -11.52 -9.70 -3.35
C TYR A 6 -10.93 -9.04 -4.60
N GLN A 7 -10.98 -9.70 -5.75
CA GLN A 7 -10.64 -9.08 -7.02
C GLN A 7 -11.45 -7.80 -7.25
N LYS A 8 -12.78 -7.88 -7.17
CA LYS A 8 -13.66 -6.70 -7.32
C LYS A 8 -13.40 -5.63 -6.26
N VAL A 9 -13.14 -6.02 -5.02
CA VAL A 9 -12.83 -5.05 -3.95
C VAL A 9 -11.57 -4.24 -4.30
N PHE A 10 -10.49 -4.91 -4.71
CA PHE A 10 -9.24 -4.22 -5.05
C PHE A 10 -9.34 -3.44 -6.38
N GLU A 11 -10.12 -3.93 -7.35
CA GLU A 11 -10.46 -3.19 -8.57
C GLU A 11 -11.21 -1.89 -8.22
N ASN A 12 -12.23 -1.95 -7.37
CA ASN A 12 -12.97 -0.77 -6.94
C ASN A 12 -12.07 0.24 -6.20
N ILE A 13 -11.19 -0.23 -5.31
CA ILE A 13 -10.23 0.65 -4.62
C ILE A 13 -9.28 1.29 -5.65
N ALA A 14 -8.76 0.52 -6.59
CA ALA A 14 -7.88 1.03 -7.65
C ALA A 14 -8.59 2.09 -8.50
N GLU A 15 -9.83 1.83 -8.93
CA GLU A 15 -10.64 2.78 -9.68
C GLU A 15 -10.88 4.08 -8.92
N GLU A 16 -11.22 4.01 -7.63
CA GLU A 16 -11.39 5.21 -6.80
C GLU A 16 -10.12 6.06 -6.77
N GLU A 17 -8.95 5.45 -6.61
CA GLU A 17 -7.67 6.17 -6.53
C GLU A 17 -7.23 6.70 -7.91
N LEU A 18 -7.56 5.98 -8.99
CA LEU A 18 -7.31 6.43 -10.36
C LEU A 18 -8.20 7.61 -10.76
N ARG A 19 -9.49 7.60 -10.38
CA ARG A 19 -10.40 8.73 -10.64
C ARG A 19 -9.89 10.03 -10.01
N VAL A 20 -9.41 9.94 -8.78
CA VAL A 20 -8.80 11.08 -8.07
C VAL A 20 -7.54 11.57 -8.79
N THR A 21 -6.72 10.66 -9.29
CA THR A 21 -5.52 11.01 -10.06
C THR A 21 -5.87 11.70 -11.36
N ALA A 22 -6.84 11.17 -12.12
CA ALA A 22 -7.25 11.71 -13.40
C ALA A 22 -7.85 13.12 -13.25
N PHE A 23 -8.63 13.34 -12.19
CA PHE A 23 -9.14 14.67 -11.86
C PHE A 23 -7.99 15.67 -11.60
N ASN A 24 -7.04 15.30 -10.73
CA ASN A 24 -5.89 16.17 -10.41
C ASN A 24 -4.91 16.37 -11.58
N ALA A 25 -4.85 15.46 -12.55
CA ALA A 25 -3.99 15.60 -13.74
C ALA A 25 -4.57 16.57 -14.78
N SER A 26 -5.85 16.95 -14.64
CA SER A 26 -6.54 17.87 -15.55
C SER A 26 -6.43 19.33 -15.11
N ASP A 27 -6.15 19.57 -13.83
CA ASP A 27 -5.92 20.89 -13.25
C ASP A 27 -4.40 21.12 -13.11
N ASP A 28 -3.78 21.68 -14.14
CA ASP A 28 -2.41 22.21 -14.11
C ASP A 28 -2.37 23.51 -13.29
N ASP A 29 -2.67 23.44 -11.98
CA ASP A 29 -2.51 24.55 -11.05
C ASP A 29 -1.32 24.30 -10.12
N GLN A 30 -0.22 24.98 -10.47
CA GLN A 30 1.08 24.93 -9.84
C GLN A 30 1.07 25.67 -8.49
N SER A 31 0.38 25.12 -7.48
CA SER A 31 0.42 25.66 -6.11
C SER A 31 0.53 24.53 -5.08
N THR A 32 1.69 23.88 -5.06
CA THR A 32 2.13 23.09 -3.91
C THR A 32 3.40 23.72 -3.38
N THR A 33 3.30 24.43 -2.26
CA THR A 33 4.46 24.86 -1.46
C THR A 33 5.36 23.66 -1.16
N ASP A 34 6.66 23.83 -1.36
CA ASP A 34 7.71 22.81 -1.50
C ASP A 34 7.97 21.88 -0.29
N GLU A 35 7.08 21.80 0.70
CA GLU A 35 7.27 20.97 1.90
C GLU A 35 6.56 19.60 1.87
N ASP A 36 5.75 19.33 0.84
CA ASP A 36 5.07 18.02 0.65
C ASP A 36 5.85 17.06 -0.29
N ALA A 37 7.17 17.26 -0.41
CA ALA A 37 8.07 16.54 -1.31
C ALA A 37 8.19 15.02 -1.04
N ASP A 38 7.74 14.52 0.10
CA ASP A 38 7.78 13.07 0.42
C ASP A 38 6.76 12.24 -0.40
N CYS A 39 5.89 12.89 -1.17
CA CYS A 39 4.89 12.22 -2.02
C CYS A 39 5.27 12.17 -3.51
N LYS A 40 6.37 12.85 -3.91
CA LYS A 40 6.82 12.90 -5.31
C LYS A 40 7.82 11.80 -5.68
N GLY A 41 7.97 10.78 -4.83
CA GLY A 41 8.78 9.60 -5.14
C GLY A 41 8.05 8.66 -6.11
N GLU A 42 8.43 8.73 -7.39
CA GLU A 42 8.36 7.67 -8.42
C GLU A 42 7.37 6.50 -8.19
N ILE A 43 6.08 6.81 -8.15
CA ILE A 43 5.04 5.87 -8.61
C ILE A 43 4.44 6.45 -9.90
N SER A 44 5.35 6.84 -10.79
CA SER A 44 5.05 7.19 -12.17
C SER A 44 4.54 5.93 -12.87
N ALA A 45 3.27 5.93 -13.27
CA ALA A 45 2.65 4.95 -14.16
C ALA A 45 2.58 3.46 -13.71
N ARG A 46 2.55 3.15 -12.40
CA ARG A 46 2.22 1.78 -11.98
C ARG A 46 0.71 1.53 -12.08
N THR A 47 0.31 0.82 -13.14
CA THR A 47 -0.99 0.15 -13.22
C THR A 47 -1.18 -0.69 -11.94
N TYR A 48 -2.30 -0.52 -11.24
CA TYR A 48 -2.61 -1.30 -10.05
C TYR A 48 -2.55 -2.80 -10.38
N PRO A 49 -1.76 -3.62 -9.65
CA PRO A 49 -1.67 -5.03 -9.94
C PRO A 49 -2.99 -5.72 -9.65
N THR A 50 -3.35 -6.67 -10.51
CA THR A 50 -4.58 -7.44 -10.37
C THR A 50 -4.43 -8.53 -9.30
N PHE A 51 -5.55 -8.87 -8.63
CA PHE A 51 -5.56 -9.94 -7.63
C PHE A 51 -5.34 -11.35 -8.23
N GLY A 52 -5.61 -11.49 -9.52
CA GLY A 52 -5.60 -12.76 -10.24
C GLY A 52 -6.74 -13.70 -9.84
N ARG A 53 -6.62 -14.94 -10.31
CA ARG A 53 -7.57 -16.05 -10.10
C ARG A 53 -7.02 -17.08 -9.11
N SER A 54 -7.82 -18.09 -8.81
CA SER A 54 -7.43 -19.19 -7.92
C SER A 54 -6.19 -19.97 -8.39
N ASP A 55 -5.97 -20.03 -9.70
CA ASP A 55 -4.88 -20.74 -10.38
C ASP A 55 -3.70 -19.84 -10.77
N SER A 56 -3.73 -18.55 -10.42
CA SER A 56 -2.68 -17.62 -10.82
C SER A 56 -1.33 -17.97 -10.19
N PRO A 57 -0.22 -17.86 -10.95
CA PRO A 57 1.12 -18.16 -10.48
C PRO A 57 1.53 -17.22 -9.35
N TYR A 58 2.14 -17.79 -8.30
CA TYR A 58 2.50 -17.03 -7.11
C TYR A 58 3.51 -15.91 -7.43
N ILE A 59 4.56 -16.23 -8.18
CA ILE A 59 5.68 -15.30 -8.43
C ILE A 59 5.30 -14.14 -9.34
N GLU A 60 4.51 -14.39 -10.39
CA GLU A 60 4.22 -13.37 -11.41
C GLU A 60 3.02 -12.49 -11.05
N VAL A 61 2.05 -13.03 -10.30
CA VAL A 61 0.78 -12.33 -10.03
C VAL A 61 0.61 -12.07 -8.53
N VAL A 62 0.67 -13.11 -7.71
CA VAL A 62 0.27 -13.04 -6.29
C VAL A 62 1.27 -12.22 -5.47
N ALA A 63 2.58 -12.47 -5.64
CA ALA A 63 3.63 -11.76 -4.91
C ALA A 63 3.69 -10.27 -5.26
N PRO A 64 3.72 -9.85 -6.55
CA PRO A 64 3.70 -8.43 -6.92
C PRO A 64 2.43 -7.73 -6.44
N PHE A 65 1.28 -8.41 -6.48
CA PHE A 65 0.03 -7.90 -5.91
C PHE A 65 0.20 -7.54 -4.44
N TYR A 66 0.58 -8.51 -3.58
CA TYR A 66 0.69 -8.23 -2.14
C TYR A 66 1.79 -7.23 -1.84
N GLN A 67 2.92 -7.26 -2.54
CA GLN A 67 4.01 -6.29 -2.35
C GLN A 67 3.54 -4.85 -2.60
N PHE A 68 2.78 -4.62 -3.67
CA PHE A 68 2.22 -3.30 -3.97
C PHE A 68 1.21 -2.86 -2.89
N TRP A 69 0.25 -3.73 -2.57
CA TRP A 69 -0.87 -3.37 -1.71
C TRP A 69 -0.47 -3.26 -0.22
N GLU A 70 0.57 -3.97 0.23
CA GLU A 70 1.18 -3.77 1.56
C GLU A 70 1.85 -2.40 1.70
N MET A 71 2.39 -1.88 0.60
CA MET A 71 3.00 -0.55 0.52
C MET A 71 2.03 0.54 0.07
N PHE A 72 0.73 0.23 -0.02
CA PHE A 72 -0.28 1.15 -0.53
C PHE A 72 -0.24 2.50 0.18
N ARG A 73 -0.39 3.57 -0.62
CA ARG A 73 -0.57 4.95 -0.18
C ARG A 73 -1.66 5.58 -1.05
N THR A 74 -2.69 6.13 -0.41
CA THR A 74 -3.78 6.84 -1.10
C THR A 74 -3.28 8.13 -1.76
N ARG A 75 -3.86 8.45 -2.92
CA ARG A 75 -3.63 9.70 -3.67
C ARG A 75 -4.69 10.75 -3.35
N LYS A 76 -5.66 10.44 -2.48
CA LYS A 76 -6.69 11.37 -2.02
C LYS A 76 -6.08 12.55 -1.27
N SER A 77 -6.46 13.75 -1.68
CA SER A 77 -5.96 15.00 -1.09
C SER A 77 -6.52 15.24 0.31
N TYR A 78 -7.77 14.81 0.56
CA TYR A 78 -8.56 15.06 1.77
C TYR A 78 -8.76 16.55 2.09
N THR A 79 -8.63 17.43 1.10
CA THR A 79 -8.84 18.88 1.27
C THR A 79 -10.26 19.22 1.71
N TRP A 80 -11.26 18.41 1.34
CA TRP A 80 -12.65 18.58 1.78
C TRP A 80 -12.86 18.32 3.29
N LEU A 81 -11.86 17.78 4.00
CA LEU A 81 -11.91 17.61 5.46
C LEU A 81 -11.31 18.81 6.22
N GLU A 82 -10.71 19.77 5.52
CA GLU A 82 -10.10 20.93 6.15
C GLU A 82 -11.13 21.75 6.92
N LYS A 83 -10.77 22.15 8.14
CA LYS A 83 -11.68 22.85 9.06
C LYS A 83 -11.63 24.36 8.87
N TYR A 84 -10.45 24.89 8.53
CA TYR A 84 -10.21 26.32 8.45
C TYR A 84 -10.02 26.76 7.00
N ASP A 85 -10.64 27.87 6.61
CA ASP A 85 -10.29 28.58 5.38
C ASP A 85 -9.14 29.54 5.68
N THR A 86 -7.95 29.26 5.14
CA THR A 86 -6.74 30.05 5.40
C THR A 86 -6.82 31.47 4.81
N ARG A 87 -7.77 31.72 3.90
CA ARG A 87 -8.05 33.05 3.33
C ARG A 87 -8.74 33.98 4.32
N CYS A 88 -9.35 33.43 5.37
CA CYS A 88 -10.03 34.18 6.42
C CYS A 88 -9.11 34.57 7.59
N ALA A 89 -7.82 34.22 7.54
CA ALA A 89 -6.88 34.56 8.60
C ALA A 89 -6.58 36.06 8.64
N GLU A 90 -6.62 36.66 9.82
CA GLU A 90 -6.37 38.10 10.03
C GLU A 90 -4.86 38.39 10.17
N SER A 91 -4.07 37.38 10.54
CA SER A 91 -2.62 37.52 10.75
C SER A 91 -1.80 36.35 10.20
N ARG A 92 -0.52 36.60 9.89
CA ARG A 92 0.41 35.56 9.43
C ARG A 92 0.56 34.39 10.42
N PRO A 93 0.67 34.61 11.74
CA PRO A 93 0.73 33.51 12.72
C PRO A 93 -0.54 32.67 12.75
N GLU A 94 -1.71 33.32 12.67
CA GLU A 94 -3.00 32.63 12.61
C GLU A 94 -3.12 31.76 11.36
N ARG A 95 -2.75 32.30 10.19
CA ARG A 95 -2.76 31.54 8.94
C ARG A 95 -1.90 30.28 9.03
N ARG A 96 -0.71 30.37 9.63
CA ARG A 96 0.16 29.21 9.86
C ARG A 96 -0.47 28.19 10.81
N ALA A 97 -1.14 28.63 11.88
CA ALA A 97 -1.84 27.74 12.80
C ALA A 97 -3.01 27.02 12.11
N MET A 98 -3.77 27.73 11.26
CA MET A 98 -4.84 27.15 10.44
C MET A 98 -4.29 26.11 9.45
N GLU A 99 -3.23 26.46 8.69
CA GLU A 99 -2.54 25.56 7.76
C GLU A 99 -2.00 24.30 8.47
N ALA A 100 -1.43 24.46 9.66
CA ALA A 100 -0.91 23.35 10.46
C ALA A 100 -2.01 22.39 10.91
N GLU A 101 -3.15 22.89 11.40
CA GLU A 101 -4.26 22.01 11.81
C GLU A 101 -4.94 21.35 10.61
N ASN A 102 -5.11 22.06 9.49
CA ASN A 102 -5.60 21.47 8.24
C ASN A 102 -4.66 20.34 7.75
N ARG A 103 -3.34 20.56 7.79
CA ARG A 103 -2.34 19.54 7.46
C ARG A 103 -2.46 18.33 8.39
N ARG A 104 -2.64 18.56 9.70
CA ARG A 104 -2.84 17.49 10.69
C ARG A 104 -4.08 16.65 10.37
N ILE A 105 -5.20 17.29 10.03
CA ILE A 105 -6.46 16.62 9.65
C ILE A 105 -6.26 15.79 8.37
N ARG A 106 -5.67 16.37 7.32
CA ARG A 106 -5.39 15.66 6.06
C ARG A 106 -4.48 14.45 6.29
N ASN A 107 -3.41 14.62 7.05
CA ASN A 107 -2.47 13.53 7.34
C ASN A 107 -3.11 12.42 8.17
N ALA A 108 -3.94 12.75 9.15
CA ALA A 108 -4.70 11.76 9.92
C ALA A 108 -5.66 10.96 9.03
N ALA A 109 -6.37 11.61 8.10
CA ALA A 109 -7.27 10.95 7.18
C ALA A 109 -6.53 10.02 6.19
N ARG A 110 -5.41 10.48 5.62
CA ARG A 110 -4.54 9.63 4.77
C ARG A 110 -4.02 8.42 5.52
N LYS A 111 -3.53 8.63 6.75
CA LYS A 111 -3.04 7.56 7.61
C LYS A 111 -4.12 6.51 7.85
N LYS A 112 -5.31 6.93 8.28
CA LYS A 112 -6.46 6.06 8.52
C LYS A 112 -6.81 5.20 7.30
N ARG A 113 -6.97 5.82 6.11
CA ARG A 113 -7.28 5.09 4.88
C ARG A 113 -6.20 4.07 4.50
N ASN A 114 -4.92 4.44 4.66
CA ASN A 114 -3.81 3.54 4.36
C ASN A 114 -3.78 2.35 5.32
N GLU A 115 -4.04 2.58 6.61
CA GLU A 115 -4.13 1.54 7.62
C GLU A 115 -5.30 0.59 7.33
N GLU A 116 -6.50 1.10 7.04
CA GLU A 116 -7.68 0.29 6.68
C GLU A 116 -7.40 -0.64 5.48
N ILE A 117 -6.75 -0.12 4.43
CA ILE A 117 -6.41 -0.92 3.25
C ILE A 117 -5.32 -1.94 3.58
N ARG A 118 -4.29 -1.58 4.35
CA ARG A 118 -3.23 -2.52 4.75
C ARG A 118 -3.75 -3.63 5.67
N GLU A 119 -4.69 -3.31 6.56
CA GLU A 119 -5.40 -4.28 7.39
C GLU A 119 -6.22 -5.25 6.55
N LEU A 120 -6.97 -4.74 5.56
CA LEU A 120 -7.66 -5.57 4.59
C LEU A 120 -6.70 -6.50 3.84
N VAL A 121 -5.57 -5.99 3.37
CA VAL A 121 -4.55 -6.78 2.66
C VAL A 121 -3.99 -7.88 3.56
N ALA A 122 -3.65 -7.57 4.81
CA ALA A 122 -3.19 -8.55 5.78
C ALA A 122 -4.24 -9.63 6.06
N PHE A 123 -5.52 -9.23 6.19
CA PHE A 123 -6.64 -10.15 6.37
C PHE A 123 -6.78 -11.13 5.20
N VAL A 124 -6.69 -10.63 3.97
CA VAL A 124 -6.82 -11.43 2.75
C VAL A 124 -5.60 -12.34 2.58
N LYS A 125 -4.38 -11.81 2.75
CA LYS A 125 -3.12 -12.57 2.65
C LYS A 125 -3.08 -13.74 3.63
N LYS A 126 -3.63 -13.58 4.83
CA LYS A 126 -3.72 -14.64 5.84
C LYS A 126 -4.65 -15.79 5.40
N ARG A 127 -5.64 -15.54 4.54
CA ARG A 127 -6.66 -16.52 4.10
C ARG A 127 -6.45 -17.04 2.68
N ASP A 128 -5.55 -16.44 1.92
CA ASP A 128 -5.28 -16.83 0.54
C ASP A 128 -4.53 -18.17 0.50
N LYS A 129 -5.18 -19.20 -0.08
CA LYS A 129 -4.61 -20.54 -0.24
C LYS A 129 -3.33 -20.55 -1.07
N ARG A 130 -3.18 -19.62 -2.03
CA ARG A 130 -1.98 -19.52 -2.88
C ARG A 130 -0.77 -19.10 -2.03
N VAL A 131 -0.99 -18.19 -1.10
CA VAL A 131 0.05 -17.72 -0.15
C VAL A 131 0.35 -18.79 0.89
N ALA A 132 -0.66 -19.51 1.36
CA ALA A 132 -0.47 -20.63 2.29
C ALA A 132 0.39 -21.75 1.67
N ALA A 133 0.08 -22.15 0.44
CA ALA A 133 0.84 -23.16 -0.30
C ALA A 133 2.30 -22.73 -0.51
N GLU A 134 2.55 -21.47 -0.86
CA GLU A 134 3.91 -20.98 -1.00
C GLU A 134 4.66 -20.95 0.34
N ARG A 135 3.99 -20.55 1.42
CA ARG A 135 4.58 -20.55 2.76
C ARG A 135 5.01 -21.97 3.16
N GLU A 136 4.17 -22.97 2.91
CA GLU A 136 4.48 -24.37 3.17
C GLU A 136 5.67 -24.84 2.32
N ARG A 137 5.67 -24.53 1.02
CA ARG A 137 6.79 -24.84 0.11
C ARG A 137 8.12 -24.28 0.62
N LEU A 138 8.13 -23.03 1.05
CA LEU A 138 9.32 -22.37 1.61
C LEU A 138 9.75 -22.96 2.96
N GLN A 139 8.79 -23.33 3.81
CA GLN A 139 9.08 -23.98 5.09
C GLN A 139 9.77 -25.34 4.89
N LEU A 140 9.25 -26.17 3.97
CA LEU A 140 9.84 -27.46 3.64
C LEU A 140 11.26 -27.30 3.07
N ALA A 141 11.44 -26.38 2.11
CA ALA A 141 12.76 -26.11 1.53
C ALA A 141 13.77 -25.65 2.60
N ASN A 142 13.36 -24.79 3.54
CA ASN A 142 14.23 -24.33 4.62
C ASN A 142 14.58 -25.46 5.61
N GLN A 143 13.63 -26.36 5.92
CA GLN A 143 13.89 -27.51 6.78
C GLN A 143 14.90 -28.47 6.14
N GLU A 144 14.79 -28.72 4.84
CA GLU A 144 15.75 -29.55 4.11
C GLU A 144 17.16 -28.95 4.12
N VAL A 145 17.27 -27.64 3.84
CA VAL A 145 18.56 -26.93 3.88
C VAL A 145 19.16 -26.99 5.28
N HIS A 146 18.35 -26.80 6.32
CA HIS A 146 18.80 -26.87 7.71
C HIS A 146 19.28 -28.28 8.09
N ALA A 147 18.53 -29.32 7.72
CA ALA A 147 18.90 -30.72 7.98
C ALA A 147 20.22 -31.09 7.28
N ARG A 148 20.38 -30.70 6.01
CA ARG A 148 21.63 -30.90 5.25
C ARG A 148 22.81 -30.19 5.92
N SER A 149 22.63 -28.95 6.35
CA SER A 149 23.66 -28.19 7.06
C SER A 149 24.07 -28.87 8.38
N GLN A 150 23.10 -29.35 9.17
CA GLN A 150 23.39 -30.09 10.41
C GLN A 150 24.13 -31.40 10.16
N GLN A 151 23.76 -32.15 9.12
CA GLN A 151 24.43 -33.39 8.74
C GLN A 151 25.90 -33.14 8.36
N MET A 152 26.14 -32.13 7.52
CA MET A 152 27.50 -31.73 7.13
C MET A 152 28.33 -31.29 8.33
N ALA A 153 27.76 -30.51 9.26
CA ALA A 153 28.45 -30.08 10.46
C ALA A 153 28.80 -31.25 11.40
N LYS A 154 27.93 -32.26 11.52
CA LYS A 154 28.21 -33.49 12.28
C LYS A 154 29.34 -34.28 11.62
N GLN A 155 29.28 -34.51 10.31
CA GLN A 155 30.34 -35.24 9.59
C GLN A 155 31.70 -34.54 9.71
N ALA A 156 31.73 -33.21 9.65
CA ALA A 156 32.95 -32.43 9.84
C ALA A 156 33.55 -32.54 11.25
N ARG A 157 32.72 -32.72 12.29
CA ARG A 157 33.17 -32.95 13.67
C ARG A 157 33.73 -34.36 13.94
N LEU A 158 33.38 -35.33 13.09
CA LEU A 158 33.83 -36.72 13.21
C LEU A 158 35.13 -37.00 12.41
N ARG A 159 35.60 -36.04 11.62
CA ARG A 159 36.90 -36.07 10.93
C ARG A 159 37.96 -35.38 11.75
#